data_AF-A0A256JV58-F1
#
_entry.id   AF-A0A256JV58-F1
#
_cell.length_a   1.000
_cell.length_b   1.000
_cell.length_c   1.000
_cell.angle_alpha   90.00
_cell.angle_beta   90.00
_cell.angle_gamma   90.00
#
_symmetry.space_group_name_H-M   'P 1'
#
loop_
_entity.id
_entity.type
_entity.pdbx_description
1 polymer ?
#
loop_
_entity_poly.entity_id
_entity_poly.type
_entity_poly.pdbx_seq_one_letter_code
_entity_poly.pdbx_strand_id
1 'polypeptide(L)'
;MTTLDSGFEDAAREGLLDVIERRCERKVAPRLAGDIKDRVAAYGNRHDYDVRAIVQATRYRVERTSRSVRIVVELPDPAYLFETGTADHVVEADQADVLSFIWERRHDPPQWVRDQYEREGDGWRVFLPKVEVTGLPEGRFLRDSLNSFRRRLS
;
A
#
# COMPACT_ATOMS: atom_id res chain seq x y z
N MET A 1 34.53 -32.05 -34.65
CA MET A 1 34.28 -31.39 -33.35
C MET A 1 33.68 -30.04 -33.68
N THR A 2 32.36 -29.88 -33.55
CA THR A 2 31.67 -28.63 -33.91
C THR A 2 31.82 -27.68 -32.75
N THR A 3 32.75 -26.73 -32.84
CA THR A 3 32.89 -25.65 -31.86
C THR A 3 31.73 -24.67 -32.02
N LEU A 4 31.04 -24.37 -30.93
CA LEU A 4 30.03 -23.32 -30.88
C LEU A 4 30.69 -21.98 -31.17
N ASP A 5 29.96 -21.10 -31.84
CA ASP A 5 30.42 -19.76 -32.16
C ASP A 5 30.66 -18.96 -30.87
N SER A 6 31.67 -18.09 -30.85
CA SER A 6 32.11 -17.43 -29.61
C SER A 6 31.04 -16.53 -28.97
N GLY A 7 30.06 -16.08 -29.76
CA GLY A 7 28.90 -15.30 -29.29
C GLY A 7 27.66 -16.13 -28.95
N PHE A 8 27.69 -17.46 -29.08
CA PHE A 8 26.50 -18.30 -28.88
C PHE A 8 25.94 -18.19 -27.46
N GLU A 9 26.80 -18.24 -26.43
CA GLU A 9 26.35 -18.20 -25.03
C GLU A 9 25.71 -16.85 -24.67
N ASP A 10 26.27 -15.76 -25.19
CA ASP A 10 25.73 -14.41 -25.00
C ASP A 10 24.38 -14.26 -25.71
N ALA A 11 24.27 -14.72 -26.97
CA ALA A 11 23.00 -14.72 -27.70
C ALA A 11 21.93 -15.57 -27.01
N ALA A 12 22.30 -16.75 -26.49
CA ALA A 12 21.40 -17.61 -25.73
C ALA A 12 20.93 -16.95 -24.43
N ARG A 13 21.83 -16.26 -23.72
CA ARG A 13 21.50 -15.51 -22.51
C ARG A 13 20.54 -14.37 -22.78
N GLU A 14 20.81 -13.56 -23.80
CA GLU A 14 19.92 -12.46 -24.20
C GLU A 14 18.55 -12.98 -24.61
N GLY A 15 18.49 -14.06 -25.39
CA GLY A 15 17.23 -14.70 -25.77
C GLY A 15 16.45 -15.25 -24.56
N LEU A 16 17.13 -15.75 -23.53
CA LEU A 16 16.48 -16.16 -22.29
C LEU A 16 15.94 -14.97 -21.50
N LEU A 17 16.74 -13.90 -21.35
CA LEU A 17 16.32 -12.68 -20.65
C LEU A 17 15.10 -12.04 -21.34
N ASP A 18 15.05 -12.04 -22.67
CA ASP A 18 13.90 -11.61 -23.46
C ASP A 18 12.61 -12.36 -23.13
N VAL A 19 12.71 -13.69 -22.99
CA VAL A 19 11.55 -14.53 -22.64
C VAL A 19 11.10 -14.25 -21.21
N ILE A 20 12.06 -14.09 -20.29
CA ILE A 20 11.78 -13.78 -18.88
C ILE A 20 11.11 -12.40 -18.77
N GLU A 21 11.67 -11.37 -19.39
CA GLU A 21 11.13 -10.01 -19.40
C GLU A 21 9.69 -9.97 -19.91
N ARG A 22 9.42 -10.54 -21.09
CA ARG A 22 8.07 -10.63 -21.66
C ARG A 22 7.09 -11.41 -20.79
N ARG A 23 7.57 -12.41 -20.04
CA ARG A 23 6.74 -13.15 -19.07
C ARG A 23 6.48 -12.30 -17.84
N CYS A 24 7.48 -11.58 -17.36
CA CYS A 24 7.38 -10.67 -16.23
C CYS A 24 6.35 -9.57 -16.50
N GLU A 25 6.45 -8.90 -17.64
CA GLU A 25 5.54 -7.81 -18.03
C GLU A 25 4.10 -8.26 -18.19
N ARG A 26 3.86 -9.37 -18.90
CA ARG A 26 2.50 -9.78 -19.28
C ARG A 26 1.75 -10.53 -18.18
N LYS A 27 2.47 -11.20 -17.27
CA LYS A 27 1.85 -12.14 -16.33
C LYS A 27 2.28 -11.93 -14.90
N VAL A 28 3.58 -11.83 -14.65
CA VAL A 28 4.11 -11.92 -13.27
C VAL A 28 3.94 -10.61 -12.51
N ALA A 29 4.38 -9.49 -13.09
CA ALA A 29 4.31 -8.17 -12.46
C ALA A 29 2.86 -7.69 -12.25
N PRO A 30 1.93 -7.79 -13.24
CA PRO A 30 0.54 -7.41 -13.02
C PRO A 30 -0.12 -8.25 -11.92
N ARG A 31 0.18 -9.55 -11.87
CA ARG A 31 -0.36 -10.45 -10.85
C ARG A 31 0.19 -10.14 -9.46
N LEU A 32 1.49 -9.89 -9.32
CA LEU A 32 2.07 -9.51 -8.04
C LEU A 32 1.47 -8.19 -7.53
N ALA A 33 1.34 -7.19 -8.40
CA ALA A 33 0.71 -5.92 -8.05
C ALA A 33 -0.78 -6.09 -7.68
N GLY A 34 -1.51 -6.94 -8.41
CA GLY A 34 -2.89 -7.31 -8.11
C GLY A 34 -3.02 -7.97 -6.73
N ASP A 35 -2.20 -8.98 -6.45
CA ASP A 35 -2.18 -9.67 -5.16
C ASP A 35 -1.90 -8.71 -3.98
N ILE A 36 -1.05 -7.69 -4.18
CA ILE A 36 -0.80 -6.65 -3.17
C ILE A 36 -2.05 -5.79 -2.99
N LYS A 37 -2.63 -5.30 -4.09
CA LYS A 37 -3.86 -4.47 -4.08
C LYS A 37 -5.02 -5.18 -3.38
N ASP A 38 -5.23 -6.45 -3.67
CA ASP A 38 -6.30 -7.25 -3.09
C ASP A 38 -6.12 -7.40 -1.57
N ARG A 39 -4.89 -7.60 -1.11
CA ARG A 39 -4.60 -7.66 0.33
C ARG A 39 -4.78 -6.31 1.03
N VAL A 40 -4.35 -5.22 0.40
CA VAL A 40 -4.58 -3.86 0.92
C VAL A 40 -6.10 -3.60 1.04
N ALA A 41 -6.86 -3.89 -0.01
CA ALA A 41 -8.31 -3.73 0.00
C ALA A 41 -9.00 -4.60 1.06
N ALA A 42 -8.55 -5.86 1.22
CA ALA A 42 -9.07 -6.75 2.25
C ALA A 42 -8.74 -6.28 3.67
N TYR A 43 -7.57 -5.67 3.88
CA TYR A 43 -7.21 -5.02 5.13
C TYR A 43 -8.12 -3.82 5.41
N GLY A 44 -8.29 -2.92 4.43
CA GLY A 44 -9.17 -1.77 4.57
C GLY A 44 -10.61 -2.17 4.90
N ASN A 45 -11.17 -3.17 4.22
CA ASN A 45 -12.51 -3.68 4.50
C ASN A 45 -12.65 -4.28 5.91
N ARG A 46 -11.61 -4.97 6.41
CA ARG A 46 -11.63 -5.60 7.73
C ARG A 46 -11.64 -4.59 8.87
N HIS A 47 -10.99 -3.46 8.66
CA HIS A 47 -10.79 -2.43 9.69
C HIS A 47 -11.57 -1.14 9.42
N ASP A 48 -12.45 -1.15 8.41
CA ASP A 48 -13.24 0.01 7.97
C ASP A 48 -12.39 1.24 7.61
N TYR A 49 -11.27 1.01 6.93
CA TYR A 49 -10.37 2.07 6.46
C TYR A 49 -10.51 2.33 4.96
N ASP A 50 -10.54 3.60 4.57
CA ASP A 50 -10.49 4.01 3.17
C ASP A 50 -9.06 3.94 2.61
N VAL A 51 -8.72 2.78 2.06
CA VAL A 51 -7.42 2.50 1.43
C VAL A 51 -7.44 2.72 -0.09
N ARG A 52 -8.49 3.31 -0.65
CA ARG A 52 -8.65 3.45 -2.11
C ARG A 52 -7.50 4.20 -2.74
N ALA A 53 -7.01 5.25 -2.08
CA ALA A 53 -5.86 6.02 -2.55
C ALA A 53 -4.60 5.14 -2.69
N ILE A 54 -4.34 4.25 -1.72
CA ILE A 54 -3.19 3.33 -1.77
C ILE A 54 -3.34 2.35 -2.93
N VAL A 55 -4.51 1.73 -3.08
CA VAL A 55 -4.80 0.78 -4.16
C VAL A 55 -4.67 1.44 -5.53
N GLN A 56 -5.24 2.63 -5.70
CA GLN A 56 -5.23 3.37 -6.96
C GLN A 56 -3.85 3.94 -7.30
N ALA A 57 -3.03 4.30 -6.30
CA ALA A 57 -1.68 4.80 -6.50
C ALA A 57 -0.63 3.69 -6.68
N THR A 58 -0.96 2.44 -6.38
CA THR A 58 -0.02 1.33 -6.56
C THR A 58 0.32 1.14 -8.05
N ARG A 59 1.63 1.17 -8.37
CA ARG A 59 2.20 1.02 -9.72
C ARG A 59 3.17 -0.15 -9.74
N TYR A 60 3.49 -0.63 -10.95
CA TYR A 60 4.55 -1.60 -11.14
C TYR A 60 5.32 -1.31 -12.43
N ARG A 61 6.58 -1.72 -12.47
CA ARG A 61 7.41 -1.73 -13.68
C ARG A 61 8.32 -2.95 -13.70
N VAL A 62 8.75 -3.31 -14.90
CA VAL A 62 9.76 -4.35 -15.12
C VAL A 62 11.02 -3.63 -15.61
N GLU A 63 12.14 -3.89 -14.94
CA GLU A 63 13.44 -3.34 -15.27
C GLU A 63 14.36 -4.46 -15.71
N ARG A 64 15.01 -4.29 -16.85
CA ARG A 64 16.02 -5.22 -17.35
C ARG A 64 17.42 -4.68 -17.15
N THR A 65 18.33 -5.58 -16.77
CA THR A 65 19.77 -5.39 -16.87
C THR A 65 20.37 -6.47 -17.78
N SER A 66 21.66 -6.39 -18.08
CA SER A 66 22.38 -7.41 -18.86
C SER A 66 22.44 -8.79 -18.21
N ARG A 67 22.01 -8.92 -16.95
CA ARG A 67 22.09 -10.19 -16.20
C ARG A 67 20.82 -10.55 -15.45
N SER A 68 19.82 -9.69 -15.44
CA SER A 68 18.62 -9.91 -14.62
C SER A 68 17.42 -9.13 -15.11
N VAL A 69 16.25 -9.63 -14.74
CA VAL A 69 14.97 -8.93 -14.84
C VAL A 69 14.47 -8.69 -13.43
N ARG A 70 14.18 -7.43 -13.09
CA ARG A 70 13.65 -6.99 -11.80
C ARG A 70 12.21 -6.53 -11.98
N ILE A 71 11.34 -6.96 -11.06
CA ILE A 71 9.99 -6.42 -10.95
C ILE A 71 10.00 -5.45 -9.77
N VAL A 72 9.55 -4.23 -10.01
CA VAL A 72 9.39 -3.19 -8.99
C VAL A 72 7.90 -2.91 -8.83
N VAL A 73 7.40 -2.99 -7.59
CA VAL A 73 6.03 -2.57 -7.24
C VAL A 73 6.15 -1.43 -6.26
N GLU A 74 5.52 -0.30 -6.60
CA GLU A 74 5.60 0.95 -5.85
C GLU A 74 4.24 1.26 -5.25
N LEU A 75 4.23 1.61 -3.96
CA LEU A 75 3.08 2.04 -3.20
C LEU A 75 3.36 3.46 -2.67
N PRO A 76 2.32 4.28 -2.44
CA PRO A 76 2.54 5.61 -1.87
C PRO A 76 3.04 5.52 -0.42
N ASP A 77 3.79 6.51 0.04
CA ASP A 77 4.45 6.54 1.36
C ASP A 77 3.56 6.13 2.54
N PRO A 78 2.28 6.56 2.63
CA PRO A 78 1.42 6.16 3.73
C PRO A 78 1.24 4.66 3.85
N ALA A 79 1.37 3.89 2.76
CA ALA A 79 1.20 2.44 2.76
C ALA A 79 2.13 1.72 3.75
N TYR A 80 3.30 2.29 4.04
CA TYR A 80 4.20 1.72 5.05
C TYR A 80 3.54 1.66 6.44
N LEU A 81 2.78 2.68 6.82
CA LEU A 81 2.08 2.73 8.11
C LEU A 81 1.03 1.62 8.24
N PHE A 82 0.33 1.32 7.14
CA PHE A 82 -0.63 0.22 7.09
C PHE A 82 0.06 -1.15 7.08
N GLU A 83 1.24 -1.25 6.45
CA GLU A 83 2.03 -2.49 6.40
C GLU A 83 2.56 -2.89 7.78
N THR A 84 3.10 -1.93 8.54
CA THR A 84 3.76 -2.18 9.83
C THR A 84 2.89 -1.92 11.05
N GLY A 85 1.76 -1.23 10.86
CA GLY A 85 0.96 -0.70 11.94
C GLY A 85 1.58 0.54 12.59
N THR A 86 0.81 1.18 13.46
CA THR A 86 1.24 2.31 14.28
C THR A 86 0.81 2.09 15.73
N ALA A 87 1.48 2.74 16.67
CA ALA A 87 1.09 2.73 18.07
C ALA A 87 0.01 3.77 18.35
N ASP A 88 -0.73 3.57 19.45
CA ASP A 88 -1.58 4.59 20.03
C ASP A 88 -0.74 5.84 20.29
N HIS A 89 -1.24 6.98 19.87
CA HIS A 89 -0.54 8.24 20.06
C HIS A 89 -1.53 9.38 20.28
N VAL A 90 -1.01 10.43 20.91
CA VAL A 90 -1.74 11.66 21.10
C VAL A 90 -1.36 12.61 19.98
N VAL A 91 -2.35 13.19 19.33
CA VAL A 91 -2.14 14.35 18.46
C VAL A 91 -2.39 15.60 19.29
N GLU A 92 -1.31 16.35 19.54
CA GLU A 92 -1.36 17.67 20.17
C GLU A 92 -1.12 18.72 19.10
N ALA A 93 -1.89 19.80 19.13
CA ALA A 93 -1.75 20.86 18.14
C ALA A 93 -0.55 21.75 18.52
N ASP A 94 0.65 21.38 18.06
CA ASP A 94 1.89 22.13 18.38
C ASP A 94 2.01 23.46 17.62
N GLN A 95 1.38 23.59 16.44
CA GLN A 95 1.42 24.81 15.59
C GLN A 95 0.08 25.21 14.94
N ALA A 96 -0.99 24.45 15.16
CA ALA A 96 -2.34 24.83 14.75
C ALA A 96 -3.10 25.25 16.02
N ASP A 97 -3.78 26.40 16.02
CA ASP A 97 -4.44 26.89 17.23
C ASP A 97 -5.49 25.89 17.76
N VAL A 98 -6.14 25.11 16.89
CA VAL A 98 -6.98 23.96 17.26
C VAL A 98 -7.14 22.97 16.08
N LEU A 99 -7.25 21.65 16.34
CA LEU A 99 -7.70 20.68 15.32
C LEU A 99 -9.20 20.87 15.07
N SER A 100 -9.58 21.16 13.82
CA SER A 100 -10.99 21.31 13.41
C SER A 100 -11.42 20.22 12.45
N PHE A 101 -12.47 19.48 12.80
CA PHE A 101 -13.10 18.48 11.93
C PHE A 101 -14.60 18.36 12.23
N ILE A 102 -15.36 17.79 11.29
CA ILE A 102 -16.78 17.49 11.49
C ILE A 102 -16.89 16.10 12.11
N TRP A 103 -17.42 16.01 13.32
CA TRP A 103 -17.80 14.74 13.93
C TRP A 103 -19.18 14.33 13.42
N GLU A 104 -19.18 13.51 12.38
CA GLU A 104 -20.40 13.12 11.67
C GLU A 104 -21.34 12.31 12.57
N ARG A 105 -22.65 12.54 12.43
CA ARG A 105 -23.68 11.87 13.23
C ARG A 105 -23.61 10.34 13.16
N ARG A 106 -23.16 9.77 12.03
CA ARG A 106 -23.03 8.32 11.86
C ARG A 106 -22.00 7.69 12.80
N HIS A 107 -21.10 8.48 13.36
CA HIS A 107 -20.09 8.05 14.34
C HIS A 107 -20.54 8.26 15.80
N ASP A 108 -21.85 8.45 16.02
CA ASP A 108 -22.49 8.65 17.32
C ASP A 108 -21.70 9.59 18.25
N PRO A 109 -21.61 10.88 17.89
CA PRO A 109 -20.83 11.84 18.68
C PRO A 109 -21.39 11.91 20.11
N PRO A 110 -20.50 11.94 21.12
CA PRO A 110 -20.90 12.03 22.53
C PRO A 110 -21.82 13.22 22.79
N GLN A 111 -22.66 13.11 23.83
CA GLN A 111 -23.64 14.17 24.15
C GLN A 111 -23.00 15.55 24.32
N TRP A 112 -21.82 15.63 24.96
CA TRP A 112 -21.11 16.90 25.16
C TRP A 112 -20.75 17.60 23.84
N VAL A 113 -20.48 16.85 22.76
CA VAL A 113 -20.23 17.43 21.44
C VAL A 113 -21.48 18.12 20.91
N ARG A 114 -22.64 17.48 21.11
CA ARG A 114 -23.94 17.98 20.64
C ARG A 114 -24.38 19.22 21.41
N ASP A 115 -23.97 19.31 22.67
CA ASP A 115 -24.30 20.41 23.58
C ASP A 115 -23.36 21.62 23.40
N GLN A 116 -22.07 21.39 23.10
CA GLN A 116 -21.05 22.44 23.08
C GLN A 116 -20.71 22.97 21.70
N TYR A 117 -20.99 22.24 20.62
CA TYR A 117 -20.66 22.67 19.27
C TYR A 117 -21.90 22.86 18.41
N GLU A 118 -21.74 23.69 17.38
CA GLU A 118 -22.79 23.94 16.40
C GLU A 118 -22.84 22.81 15.36
N ARG A 119 -24.06 22.53 14.89
CA ARG A 119 -24.26 21.60 13.78
C ARG A 119 -23.74 22.19 12.49
N GLU A 120 -22.98 21.39 11.75
CA GLU A 120 -22.51 21.74 10.42
C GLU A 120 -22.62 20.51 9.52
N GLY A 121 -23.33 20.67 8.39
CA GLY A 121 -23.61 19.55 7.49
C GLY A 121 -24.36 18.40 8.19
N ASP A 122 -23.75 17.22 8.16
CA ASP A 122 -24.27 15.98 8.75
C ASP A 122 -23.71 15.67 10.15
N GLY A 123 -23.01 16.63 10.77
CA GLY A 123 -22.38 16.47 12.08
C GLY A 123 -22.24 17.76 12.87
N TRP A 124 -21.21 17.82 13.71
CA TRP A 124 -20.84 18.97 14.53
C TRP A 124 -19.38 19.33 14.28
N ARG A 125 -19.07 20.61 14.05
CA ARG A 125 -17.68 21.05 13.90
C ARG A 125 -17.04 21.16 15.27
N VAL A 126 -16.09 20.27 15.57
CA VAL A 126 -15.37 20.25 16.84
C VAL A 126 -14.02 20.93 16.71
N PHE A 127 -13.56 21.49 17.84
CA PHE A 127 -12.27 22.13 17.99
C PHE A 127 -11.58 21.51 19.21
N LEU A 128 -10.64 20.60 18.97
CA LEU A 128 -9.92 19.89 20.04
C LEU A 128 -8.43 20.27 20.09
N PRO A 129 -7.91 20.68 21.26
CA PRO A 129 -6.48 20.94 21.44
C PRO A 129 -5.65 19.65 21.47
N LYS A 130 -6.28 18.53 21.83
CA LYS A 130 -5.67 17.22 22.00
C LYS A 130 -6.67 16.13 21.65
N VAL A 131 -6.22 15.11 20.91
CA VAL A 131 -7.02 13.91 20.63
C VAL A 131 -6.15 12.66 20.78
N GLU A 132 -6.69 11.64 21.45
CA GLU A 132 -6.09 10.31 21.51
C GLU A 132 -6.51 9.53 20.26
N VAL A 133 -5.54 9.03 19.52
CA VAL A 133 -5.76 8.29 18.28
C VAL A 133 -5.25 6.87 18.48
N THR A 134 -6.15 5.89 18.29
CA THR A 134 -5.78 4.48 18.28
C THR A 134 -4.86 4.19 17.09
N GLY A 135 -3.81 3.42 17.34
CA GLY A 135 -2.88 2.97 16.33
C GLY A 135 -3.53 2.06 15.28
N LEU A 136 -2.89 1.97 14.12
CA LEU A 136 -3.29 1.07 13.06
C LEU A 136 -2.79 -0.35 13.37
N PRO A 137 -3.64 -1.38 13.31
CA PRO A 137 -3.17 -2.76 13.41
C PRO A 137 -2.26 -3.12 12.23
N GLU A 138 -1.26 -3.96 12.44
CA GLU A 138 -0.32 -4.36 11.40
C GLU A 138 -1.01 -5.14 10.27
N GLY A 139 -0.89 -4.67 9.02
CA GLY A 139 -1.56 -5.27 7.86
C GLY A 139 -0.77 -6.37 7.14
N ARG A 140 0.57 -6.30 7.13
CA ARG A 140 1.48 -7.31 6.53
C ARG A 140 1.25 -7.66 5.04
N PHE A 141 0.50 -6.85 4.29
CA PHE A 141 0.13 -7.15 2.91
C PHE A 141 1.32 -7.23 1.95
N LEU A 142 2.40 -6.48 2.15
CA LEU A 142 3.62 -6.59 1.34
C LEU A 142 4.37 -7.88 1.66
N ARG A 143 4.63 -8.13 2.95
CA ARG A 143 5.33 -9.34 3.42
C ARG A 143 4.59 -10.61 3.00
N ASP A 144 3.28 -10.64 3.16
CA ASP A 144 2.46 -11.81 2.82
C ASP A 144 2.34 -12.00 1.31
N SER A 145 2.31 -10.91 0.53
CA SER A 145 2.38 -10.99 -0.93
C SER A 145 3.70 -11.56 -1.40
N LEU A 146 4.83 -11.09 -0.88
CA LEU A 146 6.14 -11.60 -1.23
C LEU A 146 6.32 -13.06 -0.83
N ASN A 147 5.87 -13.46 0.36
CA ASN A 147 5.92 -14.84 0.82
C ASN A 147 5.05 -15.75 -0.05
N SER A 148 3.83 -15.32 -0.36
CA SER A 148 2.93 -16.05 -1.26
C SER A 148 3.52 -16.16 -2.66
N PHE A 149 4.16 -15.11 -3.16
CA PHE A 149 4.77 -15.09 -4.49
C PHE A 149 5.95 -16.06 -4.56
N ARG A 150 6.86 -16.04 -3.58
CA ARG A 150 8.00 -16.96 -3.48
C ARG A 150 7.56 -18.42 -3.48
N ARG A 151 6.51 -18.78 -2.73
CA ARG A 151 5.96 -20.13 -2.69
C ARG A 151 5.39 -20.63 -4.02
N ARG A 152 5.03 -19.73 -4.95
CA ARG A 152 4.53 -20.12 -6.28
C ARG A 152 5.66 -20.30 -7.30
N LEU A 153 6.87 -19.85 -6.97
CA LEU A 153 8.06 -19.96 -7.82
C LEU A 153 8.94 -21.15 -7.45
N SER A 154 8.86 -21.64 -6.21
CA SER A 154 9.40 -22.94 -5.77
C SER A 154 8.58 -24.08 -6.33
#